data_AF-A0A4R2L826-F1
#
_entry.id   AF-A0A4R2L826-F1
#
_cell.length_a   1.000
_cell.length_b   1.000
_cell.length_c   1.000
_cell.angle_alpha   90.00
_cell.angle_beta   90.00
_cell.angle_gamma   90.00
#
_symmetry.space_group_name_H-M   'P 1'
#
loop_
_entity.id
_entity.type
_entity.pdbx_description
1 polymer ?
#
loop_
_entity_poly.entity_id
_entity_poly.type
_entity_poly.pdbx_seq_one_letter_code
_entity_poly.pdbx_strand_id
1 'polypeptide(L)'
;MTSDVSPTLETLRQAVRGGAAIRLRQRLAPAGGPGSKVFPPTHEGGQYAWETRRVAGQELRCVLLDSVQSQANRMELALLDALRAGRLALPLVEARFAGFPDIGAVSTLEAPHRIADAIFRDATLDGVPFRDSVVGRAFIEATIRDAGGLYRWCPTALVFGMWDSTALAQGAGLGTKFQRCIASEIVGFGAVPGVLTKSRRDPLETNKAAVVYAAHGGTDWTAFPNEADKDKSGEAVLFRRKDGAAAEAGKPSAINHSSVPPSFHTADKAYLTVAVGEPVRGGVTVDYAELCAVLSLPGLRRLRFPRPDGSADAARNEAARSVLAALALAALALQREQGYDLRSRCLLIPEGAAGYELIAADGSATALRLDADAACALLAAAVAAAAGHGLEWPQAPVVLEPEPKLLELVRRSRAATGAESAE
;
A
#
# COMPACT_ATOMS: atom_id res chain seq x y z
N MET A 1 8.04 -36.49 -9.79
CA MET A 1 7.95 -35.23 -10.55
C MET A 1 6.49 -34.98 -10.83
N THR A 2 5.81 -34.23 -9.99
CA THR A 2 4.45 -33.76 -10.28
C THR A 2 4.57 -32.79 -11.45
N SER A 3 3.97 -33.09 -12.59
CA SER A 3 3.90 -32.16 -13.72
C SER A 3 3.19 -30.89 -13.27
N ASP A 4 3.86 -29.75 -13.35
CA ASP A 4 3.24 -28.44 -13.08
C ASP A 4 2.07 -28.24 -14.04
N VAL A 5 0.89 -27.89 -13.51
CA VAL A 5 -0.32 -27.64 -14.32
C VAL A 5 -0.63 -26.15 -14.33
N SER A 6 -0.83 -25.58 -15.52
CA SER A 6 -1.41 -24.23 -15.64
C SER A 6 -2.90 -24.29 -15.27
N PRO A 7 -3.38 -23.52 -14.29
CA PRO A 7 -4.77 -23.61 -13.86
C PRO A 7 -5.71 -23.11 -14.96
N THR A 8 -6.80 -23.85 -15.16
CA THR A 8 -7.88 -23.49 -16.08
C THR A 8 -9.06 -22.88 -15.32
N LEU A 9 -10.07 -22.36 -16.03
CA LEU A 9 -11.31 -21.93 -15.40
C LEU A 9 -11.99 -23.09 -14.63
N GLU A 10 -11.93 -24.30 -15.16
CA GLU A 10 -12.49 -25.48 -14.47
C GLU A 10 -11.71 -25.80 -13.20
N THR A 11 -10.38 -25.64 -13.21
CA THR A 11 -9.56 -25.73 -12.00
C THR A 11 -10.04 -24.76 -10.92
N LEU A 12 -10.34 -23.51 -11.28
CA LEU A 12 -10.86 -22.52 -10.32
C LEU A 12 -12.27 -22.85 -9.84
N ARG A 13 -13.17 -23.31 -10.72
CA ARG A 13 -14.53 -23.74 -10.33
C ARG A 13 -14.48 -24.86 -9.29
N GLN A 14 -13.65 -25.89 -9.53
CA GLN A 14 -13.43 -26.98 -8.59
C GLN A 14 -12.83 -26.48 -7.27
N ALA A 15 -11.84 -25.59 -7.34
CA ALA A 15 -11.24 -24.98 -6.16
C ALA A 15 -12.27 -24.23 -5.32
N VAL A 16 -13.10 -23.36 -5.91
CA VAL A 16 -14.08 -22.58 -5.14
C VAL A 16 -15.23 -23.44 -4.60
N ARG A 17 -15.55 -24.58 -5.21
CA ARG A 17 -16.53 -25.55 -4.69
C ARG A 17 -16.10 -26.17 -3.38
N GLY A 18 -14.86 -26.66 -3.29
CA GLY A 18 -14.43 -27.52 -2.17
C GLY A 18 -13.03 -27.29 -1.61
N GLY A 19 -12.14 -26.57 -2.31
CA GLY A 19 -10.76 -26.36 -1.88
C GLY A 19 -10.63 -25.55 -0.58
N ALA A 20 -9.49 -25.68 0.08
CA ALA A 20 -9.15 -24.97 1.31
C ALA A 20 -8.43 -23.64 1.04
N ALA A 21 -7.44 -23.64 0.14
CA ALA A 21 -6.68 -22.43 -0.20
C ALA A 21 -5.98 -22.55 -1.55
N ILE A 22 -5.60 -21.40 -2.12
CA ILE A 22 -4.47 -21.33 -3.06
C ILE A 22 -3.34 -20.59 -2.36
N ARG A 23 -2.17 -21.21 -2.27
CA ARG A 23 -1.00 -20.70 -1.53
C ARG A 23 0.16 -20.43 -2.47
N LEU A 24 0.97 -19.42 -2.17
CA LEU A 24 2.28 -19.20 -2.75
C LEU A 24 3.27 -18.97 -1.61
N ARG A 25 4.41 -19.67 -1.66
CA ARG A 25 5.57 -19.37 -0.83
C ARG A 25 6.79 -19.20 -1.72
N GLN A 26 7.43 -18.04 -1.66
CA GLN A 26 8.61 -17.72 -2.46
C GLN A 26 9.72 -17.26 -1.52
N ARG A 27 10.84 -17.99 -1.52
CA ARG A 27 12.06 -17.51 -0.88
C ARG A 27 12.67 -16.37 -1.70
N LEU A 28 13.19 -15.39 -0.98
CA LEU A 28 13.75 -14.15 -1.48
C LEU A 28 15.09 -13.88 -0.76
N ALA A 29 16.09 -13.43 -1.50
CA ALA A 29 17.39 -13.01 -0.98
C ALA A 29 17.59 -11.50 -1.14
N PRO A 30 18.38 -10.83 -0.28
CA PRO A 30 18.80 -9.45 -0.52
C PRO A 30 19.52 -9.31 -1.87
N ALA A 31 19.24 -8.25 -2.62
CA ALA A 31 19.87 -8.04 -3.92
C ALA A 31 21.39 -7.80 -3.87
N GLY A 32 21.91 -7.34 -2.73
CA GLY A 32 23.36 -7.30 -2.47
C GLY A 32 24.00 -8.66 -2.18
N GLY A 33 23.24 -9.75 -2.32
CA GLY A 33 23.66 -11.11 -1.99
C GLY A 33 23.39 -11.49 -0.51
N PRO A 34 23.55 -12.79 -0.17
CA PRO A 34 23.37 -13.27 1.20
C PRO A 34 24.21 -12.49 2.22
N GLY A 35 23.63 -12.17 3.37
CA GLY A 35 24.29 -11.39 4.42
C GLY A 35 24.31 -9.87 4.20
N SER A 36 23.87 -9.37 3.05
CA SER A 36 23.69 -7.93 2.85
C SER A 36 22.53 -7.39 3.69
N LYS A 37 22.67 -6.14 4.16
CA LYS A 37 21.62 -5.48 4.93
C LYS A 37 20.42 -5.14 4.06
N VAL A 38 19.23 -5.40 4.58
CA VAL A 38 17.96 -4.89 4.07
C VAL A 38 17.35 -3.91 5.07
N PHE A 39 16.47 -3.03 4.58
CA PHE A 39 15.86 -1.98 5.40
C PHE A 39 14.35 -2.19 5.53
N PRO A 40 13.87 -2.72 6.68
CA PRO A 40 12.45 -2.86 6.99
C PRO A 40 11.73 -1.50 7.08
N PRO A 41 10.38 -1.47 7.04
CA PRO A 41 9.61 -0.29 7.37
C PRO A 41 9.92 0.20 8.78
N THR A 42 10.12 1.51 8.91
CA THR A 42 10.13 2.17 10.22
C THR A 42 8.71 2.54 10.59
N HIS A 43 8.23 2.00 11.71
CA HIS A 43 6.94 2.30 12.33
C HIS A 43 7.08 3.46 13.33
N GLU A 44 5.94 3.88 13.87
CA GLU A 44 5.86 4.90 14.91
C GLU A 44 6.87 4.65 16.05
N GLY A 45 7.53 5.73 16.47
CA GLY A 45 8.60 5.65 17.47
C GLY A 45 9.94 5.12 16.94
N GLY A 46 10.15 5.09 15.62
CA GLY A 46 11.45 4.74 15.03
C GLY A 46 11.78 3.25 15.04
N GLN A 47 10.77 2.38 14.97
CA GLN A 47 10.92 0.96 15.26
C GLN A 47 10.72 0.06 14.04
N TYR A 48 11.35 -1.11 14.04
CA TYR A 48 10.97 -2.20 13.13
C TYR A 48 9.96 -3.11 13.82
N ALA A 49 9.05 -3.71 13.04
CA ALA A 49 8.13 -4.73 13.53
C ALA A 49 8.87 -6.07 13.66
N TRP A 50 9.39 -6.33 14.86
CA TRP A 50 10.04 -7.60 15.23
C TRP A 50 9.02 -8.64 15.67
N GLU A 51 9.23 -9.88 15.27
CA GLU A 51 8.36 -11.00 15.59
C GLU A 51 9.18 -12.24 15.94
N THR A 52 8.57 -13.21 16.62
CA THR A 52 9.11 -14.56 16.79
C THR A 52 8.22 -15.52 16.02
N ARG A 53 8.79 -16.25 15.06
CA ARG A 53 8.04 -17.25 14.26
C ARG A 53 8.59 -18.65 14.51
N ARG A 54 7.71 -19.66 14.46
CA ARG A 54 8.08 -21.07 14.60
C ARG A 54 8.38 -21.68 13.23
N VAL A 55 9.59 -22.21 13.05
CA VAL A 55 10.03 -22.87 11.81
C VAL A 55 10.64 -24.22 12.18
N ALA A 56 10.08 -25.31 11.65
CA ALA A 56 10.51 -26.68 11.95
C ALA A 56 10.63 -26.97 13.47
N GLY A 57 9.72 -26.41 14.28
CA GLY A 57 9.71 -26.58 15.73
C GLY A 57 10.65 -25.63 16.50
N GLN A 58 11.47 -24.83 15.83
CA GLN A 58 12.37 -23.85 16.43
C GLN A 58 11.78 -22.44 16.38
N GLU A 59 12.11 -21.61 17.36
CA GLU A 59 11.74 -20.19 17.37
C GLU A 59 12.84 -19.36 16.71
N LEU A 60 12.47 -18.61 15.69
CA LEU A 60 13.36 -17.70 14.96
C LEU A 60 12.90 -16.27 15.14
N ARG A 61 13.87 -15.39 15.42
CA ARG A 61 13.66 -13.95 15.39
C ARG A 61 13.46 -13.51 13.95
N CYS A 62 12.37 -12.80 13.72
CA CYS A 62 11.95 -12.35 12.40
C CYS A 62 11.69 -10.84 12.42
N VAL A 63 11.60 -10.26 11.23
CA VAL A 63 11.25 -8.85 11.03
C VAL A 63 10.36 -8.71 9.81
N LEU A 64 9.26 -7.96 9.95
CA LEU A 64 8.34 -7.69 8.87
C LEU A 64 9.01 -6.78 7.83
N LEU A 65 9.10 -7.23 6.59
CA LEU A 65 9.65 -6.44 5.48
C LEU A 65 8.54 -5.79 4.65
N ASP A 66 7.43 -6.50 4.50
CA ASP A 66 6.21 -5.98 3.87
C ASP A 66 4.94 -6.53 4.50
N SER A 67 4.06 -5.64 4.96
CA SER A 67 2.85 -6.00 5.71
C SER A 67 1.72 -6.48 4.81
N VAL A 68 0.71 -7.12 5.40
CA VAL A 68 -0.50 -7.54 4.67
C VAL A 68 -1.23 -6.37 4.01
N GLN A 69 -1.26 -5.21 4.66
CA GLN A 69 -1.86 -4.01 4.12
C GLN A 69 -1.05 -3.46 2.94
N SER A 70 0.27 -3.38 3.10
CA SER A 70 1.17 -2.89 2.04
C SER A 70 1.16 -3.80 0.81
N GLN A 71 1.14 -5.12 1.02
CA GLN A 71 1.00 -6.09 -0.07
C GLN A 71 -0.34 -5.98 -0.80
N ALA A 72 -1.45 -5.73 -0.09
CA ALA A 72 -2.75 -5.46 -0.73
C ALA A 72 -2.67 -4.22 -1.62
N ASN A 73 -2.11 -3.12 -1.12
CA ASN A 73 -1.95 -1.90 -1.90
C ASN A 73 -1.05 -2.12 -3.14
N ARG A 74 0.04 -2.88 -3.02
CA ARG A 74 0.89 -3.23 -4.17
C ARG A 74 0.16 -4.08 -5.20
N MET A 75 -0.63 -5.06 -4.77
CA MET A 75 -1.48 -5.84 -5.66
C MET A 75 -2.51 -4.96 -6.39
N GLU A 76 -3.08 -3.96 -5.73
CA GLU A 76 -4.02 -3.02 -6.34
C GLU A 76 -3.35 -2.09 -7.35
N LEU A 77 -2.18 -1.54 -7.02
CA LEU A 77 -1.40 -0.74 -7.97
C LEU A 77 -0.95 -1.58 -9.18
N ALA A 78 -0.58 -2.85 -8.97
CA ALA A 78 -0.25 -3.75 -10.08
C ALA A 78 -1.44 -4.05 -10.99
N LEU A 79 -2.66 -4.18 -10.42
CA LEU A 79 -3.89 -4.26 -11.20
C LEU A 79 -4.15 -2.97 -11.98
N LEU A 80 -3.88 -1.81 -11.37
CA LEU A 80 -4.09 -0.51 -12.00
C LEU A 80 -3.14 -0.29 -13.19
N ASP A 81 -1.87 -0.64 -13.03
CA ASP A 81 -0.89 -0.57 -14.11
C ASP A 81 -1.28 -1.49 -15.27
N ALA A 82 -1.72 -2.72 -14.96
CA ALA A 82 -2.19 -3.67 -15.96
C ALA A 82 -3.47 -3.19 -16.68
N LEU A 83 -4.39 -2.55 -15.96
CA LEU A 83 -5.59 -1.92 -16.52
C LEU A 83 -5.21 -0.76 -17.46
N ARG A 84 -4.33 0.14 -17.02
CA ARG A 84 -3.85 1.29 -17.82
C ARG A 84 -3.07 0.83 -19.06
N ALA A 85 -2.34 -0.28 -18.96
CA ALA A 85 -1.64 -0.92 -20.07
C ALA A 85 -2.56 -1.76 -21.00
N GLY A 86 -3.85 -1.88 -20.69
CA GLY A 86 -4.80 -2.67 -21.49
C GLY A 86 -4.60 -4.18 -21.41
N ARG A 87 -3.85 -4.69 -20.43
CA ARG A 87 -3.60 -6.14 -20.23
C ARG A 87 -4.77 -6.87 -19.60
N LEU A 88 -5.62 -6.15 -18.86
CA LEU A 88 -6.85 -6.66 -18.28
C LEU A 88 -7.91 -5.56 -18.25
N ALA A 89 -9.14 -5.94 -17.91
CA ALA A 89 -10.20 -5.00 -17.61
C ALA A 89 -10.88 -5.35 -16.28
N LEU A 90 -11.17 -4.32 -15.47
CA LEU A 90 -11.92 -4.46 -14.24
C LEU A 90 -12.81 -3.23 -13.99
N PRO A 91 -13.92 -3.39 -13.25
CA PRO A 91 -14.71 -2.26 -12.77
C PRO A 91 -13.83 -1.31 -11.95
N LEU A 92 -13.92 -0.03 -12.27
CA LEU A 92 -13.17 1.02 -11.61
C LEU A 92 -14.10 2.17 -11.26
N VAL A 93 -14.04 2.63 -10.02
CA VAL A 93 -14.56 3.94 -9.62
C VAL A 93 -13.36 4.85 -9.41
N GLU A 94 -13.41 6.07 -9.93
CA GLU A 94 -12.35 7.08 -9.80
C GLU A 94 -12.91 8.48 -9.53
N ALA A 95 -12.21 9.27 -8.74
CA ALA A 95 -12.51 10.68 -8.54
C ALA A 95 -11.50 11.54 -9.30
N ARG A 96 -11.97 12.47 -10.15
CA ARG A 96 -11.11 13.32 -10.98
C ARG A 96 -10.95 14.72 -10.41
N PHE A 97 -9.71 15.11 -10.14
CA PHE A 97 -9.36 16.39 -9.56
C PHE A 97 -8.99 17.40 -10.65
N ALA A 98 -9.97 17.91 -11.40
CA ALA A 98 -9.73 18.79 -12.55
C ALA A 98 -8.90 20.05 -12.24
N GLY A 99 -8.97 20.58 -11.00
CA GLY A 99 -8.17 21.72 -10.53
C GLY A 99 -6.79 21.35 -9.97
N PHE A 100 -6.40 20.07 -10.02
CA PHE A 100 -5.11 19.58 -9.52
C PHE A 100 -4.53 18.55 -10.50
N PRO A 101 -3.94 19.01 -11.63
CA PRO A 101 -3.44 18.12 -12.68
C PRO A 101 -2.39 17.11 -12.20
N ASP A 102 -1.61 17.48 -11.17
CA ASP A 102 -0.61 16.62 -10.53
C ASP A 102 -1.22 15.47 -9.72
N ILE A 103 -2.47 15.61 -9.25
CA ILE A 103 -3.25 14.52 -8.67
C ILE A 103 -3.92 13.72 -9.79
N GLY A 104 -4.48 14.39 -10.80
CA GLY A 104 -5.19 13.77 -11.90
C GLY A 104 -6.46 13.05 -11.41
N ALA A 105 -6.40 11.72 -11.34
CA ALA A 105 -7.50 10.88 -10.87
C ALA A 105 -7.03 9.94 -9.76
N VAL A 106 -7.87 9.73 -8.75
CA VAL A 106 -7.65 8.74 -7.69
C VAL A 106 -8.71 7.65 -7.81
N SER A 107 -8.28 6.43 -8.11
CA SER A 107 -9.16 5.29 -8.29
C SER A 107 -9.33 4.43 -7.04
N THR A 108 -10.30 3.53 -7.05
CA THR A 108 -10.51 2.53 -5.98
C THR A 108 -9.33 1.56 -5.78
N LEU A 109 -8.35 1.54 -6.69
CA LEU A 109 -7.09 0.80 -6.57
C LEU A 109 -5.97 1.64 -5.94
N GLU A 110 -6.15 2.96 -5.83
CA GLU A 110 -5.20 3.90 -5.19
C GLU A 110 -5.70 4.36 -3.82
N ALA A 111 -7.02 4.51 -3.66
CA ALA A 111 -7.63 4.99 -2.44
C ALA A 111 -7.39 4.01 -1.27
N PRO A 112 -6.81 4.46 -0.13
CA PRO A 112 -6.45 3.60 1.00
C PRO A 112 -7.59 2.72 1.53
N HIS A 113 -8.83 3.22 1.42
CA HIS A 113 -10.02 2.53 1.89
C HIS A 113 -10.97 2.08 0.77
N ARG A 114 -10.45 1.99 -0.48
CA ARG A 114 -11.18 1.56 -1.68
C ARG A 114 -12.48 2.36 -1.82
N ILE A 115 -13.57 1.75 -2.26
CA ILE A 115 -14.86 2.42 -2.46
C ILE A 115 -15.45 3.07 -1.17
N ALA A 116 -14.97 2.69 0.02
CA ALA A 116 -15.38 3.29 1.29
C ALA A 116 -14.50 4.47 1.73
N ASP A 117 -13.59 4.94 0.86
CA ASP A 117 -12.69 6.05 1.16
C ASP A 117 -13.41 7.40 1.23
N ALA A 118 -12.88 8.29 2.06
CA ALA A 118 -13.40 9.64 2.23
C ALA A 118 -13.36 10.43 0.92
N ILE A 119 -12.38 10.15 0.04
CA ILE A 119 -12.30 10.75 -1.30
C ILE A 119 -13.60 10.55 -2.08
N PHE A 120 -14.15 9.32 -2.09
CA PHE A 120 -15.39 9.03 -2.82
C PHE A 120 -16.63 9.46 -2.05
N ARG A 121 -16.60 9.39 -0.72
CA ARG A 121 -17.68 9.91 0.13
C ARG A 121 -17.91 11.41 -0.11
N ASP A 122 -16.83 12.16 -0.31
CA ASP A 122 -16.84 13.61 -0.51
C ASP A 122 -16.79 13.97 -2.02
N ALA A 123 -17.40 13.12 -2.85
CA ALA A 123 -17.55 13.29 -4.30
C ALA A 123 -18.99 13.04 -4.77
N THR A 124 -19.32 13.49 -5.98
CA THR A 124 -20.62 13.32 -6.62
C THR A 124 -20.52 12.48 -7.89
N LEU A 125 -21.61 11.83 -8.26
CA LEU A 125 -21.83 11.22 -9.58
C LEU A 125 -22.99 11.99 -10.24
N ASP A 126 -22.71 12.66 -11.36
CA ASP A 126 -23.70 13.49 -12.07
C ASP A 126 -24.42 14.50 -11.16
N GLY A 127 -23.66 15.14 -10.25
CA GLY A 127 -24.18 16.10 -9.27
C GLY A 127 -24.90 15.49 -8.06
N VAL A 128 -25.10 14.17 -8.01
CA VAL A 128 -25.68 13.47 -6.86
C VAL A 128 -24.56 13.02 -5.92
N PRO A 129 -24.64 13.24 -4.59
CA PRO A 129 -23.65 12.70 -3.65
C PRO A 129 -23.42 11.21 -3.88
N PHE A 130 -22.15 10.78 -3.94
CA PHE A 130 -21.80 9.44 -4.39
C PHE A 130 -22.55 8.34 -3.63
N ARG A 131 -22.70 8.49 -2.32
CA ARG A 131 -23.41 7.53 -1.45
C ARG A 131 -24.89 7.38 -1.79
N ASP A 132 -25.52 8.42 -2.33
CA ASP A 132 -26.93 8.42 -2.73
C ASP A 132 -27.13 7.98 -4.20
N SER A 133 -26.04 7.92 -4.96
CA SER A 133 -26.05 7.43 -6.35
C SER A 133 -26.37 5.94 -6.45
N VAL A 134 -26.68 5.47 -7.66
CA VAL A 134 -26.92 4.04 -7.92
C VAL A 134 -25.71 3.16 -7.58
N VAL A 135 -24.49 3.68 -7.76
CA VAL A 135 -23.24 2.97 -7.45
C VAL A 135 -22.99 2.94 -5.95
N GLY A 136 -23.13 4.08 -5.28
CA GLY A 136 -22.93 4.18 -3.83
C GLY A 136 -23.93 3.36 -3.03
N ARG A 137 -25.22 3.39 -3.39
CA ARG A 137 -26.25 2.55 -2.74
C ARG A 137 -25.97 1.07 -2.91
N ALA A 138 -25.59 0.63 -4.12
CA ALA A 138 -25.23 -0.77 -4.37
C ALA A 138 -24.04 -1.25 -3.52
N PHE A 139 -23.10 -0.36 -3.20
CA PHE A 139 -22.03 -0.64 -2.25
C PHE A 139 -22.55 -0.69 -0.80
N ILE A 140 -23.34 0.31 -0.38
CA ILE A 140 -23.83 0.42 1.00
C ILE A 140 -24.73 -0.77 1.37
N GLU A 141 -25.60 -1.17 0.45
CA GLU A 141 -26.56 -2.26 0.63
C GLU A 141 -25.91 -3.65 0.52
N ALA A 142 -24.67 -3.75 0.03
CA ALA A 142 -23.99 -5.01 -0.14
C ALA A 142 -23.76 -5.72 1.20
N THR A 143 -24.01 -7.03 1.23
CA THR A 143 -23.77 -7.88 2.39
C THR A 143 -23.07 -9.18 2.00
N ILE A 144 -22.66 -9.98 2.98
CA ILE A 144 -22.17 -11.35 2.69
C ILE A 144 -23.24 -12.24 2.03
N ARG A 145 -24.53 -11.92 2.23
CA ARG A 145 -25.69 -12.64 1.66
C ARG A 145 -26.08 -12.11 0.28
N ASP A 146 -25.63 -10.92 -0.08
CA ASP A 146 -25.71 -10.36 -1.41
C ASP A 146 -24.53 -9.41 -1.67
N ALA A 147 -23.48 -9.94 -2.28
CA ALA A 147 -22.28 -9.20 -2.63
C ALA A 147 -22.33 -8.67 -4.08
N GLY A 148 -23.49 -8.72 -4.74
CA GLY A 148 -23.64 -8.38 -6.16
C GLY A 148 -23.26 -6.93 -6.49
N GLY A 149 -23.64 -5.99 -5.64
CA GLY A 149 -23.30 -4.56 -5.83
C GLY A 149 -21.79 -4.31 -5.82
N LEU A 150 -21.07 -4.87 -4.84
CA LEU A 150 -19.61 -4.77 -4.80
C LEU A 150 -18.92 -5.55 -5.91
N TYR A 151 -19.43 -6.73 -6.28
CA TYR A 151 -18.89 -7.46 -7.42
C TYR A 151 -18.91 -6.61 -8.69
N ARG A 152 -20.01 -5.90 -8.93
CA ARG A 152 -20.20 -5.07 -10.12
C ARG A 152 -19.32 -3.82 -10.12
N TRP A 153 -19.15 -3.16 -8.97
CA TRP A 153 -18.56 -1.81 -8.93
C TRP A 153 -17.18 -1.72 -8.26
N CYS A 154 -16.83 -2.65 -7.38
CA CYS A 154 -15.52 -2.70 -6.71
C CYS A 154 -15.18 -4.14 -6.29
N PRO A 155 -14.98 -5.08 -7.24
CA PRO A 155 -14.76 -6.49 -6.94
C PRO A 155 -13.47 -6.72 -6.13
N THR A 156 -12.50 -5.81 -6.22
CA THR A 156 -11.28 -5.81 -5.41
C THR A 156 -11.57 -5.68 -3.92
N ALA A 157 -12.63 -5.00 -3.51
CA ALA A 157 -13.03 -4.91 -2.11
C ALA A 157 -13.48 -6.26 -1.53
N LEU A 158 -14.02 -7.16 -2.37
CA LEU A 158 -14.36 -8.54 -1.96
C LEU A 158 -13.11 -9.43 -1.84
N VAL A 159 -12.02 -9.07 -2.52
CA VAL A 159 -10.74 -9.80 -2.49
C VAL A 159 -9.84 -9.30 -1.37
N PHE A 160 -9.57 -8.00 -1.29
CA PHE A 160 -8.64 -7.37 -0.36
C PHE A 160 -9.28 -6.89 0.95
N GLY A 161 -10.61 -6.99 1.03
CA GLY A 161 -11.42 -6.60 2.17
C GLY A 161 -11.72 -5.10 2.21
N MET A 162 -12.76 -4.75 2.95
CA MET A 162 -13.16 -3.36 3.18
C MET A 162 -14.00 -3.25 4.45
N TRP A 163 -14.08 -2.05 5.03
CA TRP A 163 -14.97 -1.79 6.15
C TRP A 163 -15.51 -0.37 6.12
N ASP A 164 -16.78 -0.17 5.75
CA ASP A 164 -17.43 1.14 5.91
C ASP A 164 -17.79 1.40 7.39
N SER A 165 -16.85 1.96 8.15
CA SER A 165 -17.07 2.39 9.53
C SER A 165 -17.88 3.68 9.65
N THR A 166 -18.12 4.41 8.56
CA THR A 166 -18.82 5.70 8.60
C THR A 166 -20.34 5.54 8.60
N ALA A 167 -20.86 4.47 7.98
CA ALA A 167 -22.27 4.11 8.11
C ALA A 167 -22.70 3.84 9.57
N LEU A 168 -21.78 3.29 10.39
CA LEU A 168 -21.97 3.13 11.84
C LEU A 168 -22.07 4.49 12.55
N ALA A 169 -21.20 5.45 12.19
CA ALA A 169 -21.17 6.78 12.80
C ALA A 169 -22.38 7.65 12.43
N GLN A 170 -23.02 7.38 11.29
CA GLN A 170 -24.23 8.09 10.81
C GLN A 170 -25.55 7.41 11.22
N GLY A 171 -25.51 6.34 12.04
CA GLY A 171 -26.70 5.64 12.52
C GLY A 171 -27.42 4.79 11.46
N ALA A 172 -26.82 4.56 10.30
CA ALA A 172 -27.41 3.89 9.14
C ALA A 172 -27.07 2.37 9.07
N GLY A 173 -27.02 1.69 10.21
CA GLY A 173 -26.78 0.24 10.30
C GLY A 173 -25.38 -0.16 10.80
N LEU A 174 -25.05 -1.46 10.71
CA LEU A 174 -23.84 -2.08 11.31
C LEU A 174 -22.53 -1.79 10.54
N GLY A 175 -22.57 -1.02 9.45
CA GLY A 175 -21.43 -0.78 8.58
C GLY A 175 -21.06 -1.99 7.73
N THR A 176 -20.95 -1.78 6.42
CA THR A 176 -20.66 -2.86 5.47
C THR A 176 -19.21 -3.31 5.62
N LYS A 177 -19.01 -4.55 6.09
CA LYS A 177 -17.68 -5.12 6.36
C LYS A 177 -17.47 -6.42 5.61
N PHE A 178 -16.43 -6.45 4.78
CA PHE A 178 -15.99 -7.63 4.06
C PHE A 178 -14.59 -8.02 4.51
N GLN A 179 -14.47 -9.24 5.04
CA GLN A 179 -13.18 -9.83 5.33
C GLN A 179 -12.43 -10.06 4.01
N ARG A 180 -11.14 -9.77 3.99
CA ARG A 180 -10.27 -10.12 2.88
C ARG A 180 -10.19 -11.63 2.65
N CYS A 181 -10.17 -12.00 1.37
CA CYS A 181 -9.99 -13.38 0.94
C CYS A 181 -8.53 -13.70 0.64
N ILE A 182 -7.72 -12.72 0.22
CA ILE A 182 -6.26 -12.88 0.04
C ILE A 182 -5.48 -12.13 1.13
N ALA A 183 -4.43 -12.76 1.63
CA ALA A 183 -3.41 -12.13 2.46
C ALA A 183 -2.03 -12.50 1.92
N SER A 184 -1.14 -11.52 1.83
CA SER A 184 0.25 -11.69 1.40
C SER A 184 1.15 -10.88 2.32
N GLU A 185 2.33 -11.37 2.69
CA GLU A 185 3.33 -10.63 3.47
C GLU A 185 4.74 -11.08 3.09
N ILE A 186 5.73 -10.22 3.35
CA ILE A 186 7.15 -10.57 3.22
C ILE A 186 7.83 -10.41 4.57
N VAL A 187 8.48 -11.47 5.02
CA VAL A 187 9.12 -11.53 6.34
C VAL A 187 10.56 -11.98 6.20
N GLY A 188 11.47 -11.29 6.88
CA GLY A 188 12.86 -11.69 7.03
C GLY A 188 13.03 -12.63 8.23
N PHE A 189 13.56 -13.82 8.00
CA PHE A 189 13.82 -14.84 9.02
C PHE A 189 15.28 -14.80 9.47
N GLY A 190 15.55 -15.14 10.74
CA GLY A 190 16.91 -15.09 11.29
C GLY A 190 17.46 -13.66 11.40
N ALA A 191 16.58 -12.70 11.72
CA ALA A 191 16.88 -11.29 11.59
C ALA A 191 17.84 -10.78 12.69
N VAL A 192 18.95 -10.18 12.28
CA VAL A 192 19.96 -9.56 13.17
C VAL A 192 20.02 -8.05 12.90
N PRO A 193 19.88 -7.19 13.93
CA PRO A 193 19.87 -5.74 13.75
C PRO A 193 21.26 -5.19 13.40
N GLY A 194 21.31 -4.29 12.43
CA GLY A 194 22.48 -3.45 12.17
C GLY A 194 22.38 -2.07 12.85
N VAL A 195 23.43 -1.25 12.67
CA VAL A 195 23.48 0.14 13.15
C VAL A 195 23.34 1.15 12.01
N LEU A 196 22.72 2.29 12.30
CA LEU A 196 22.59 3.40 11.34
C LEU A 196 23.71 4.40 11.55
N THR A 197 24.39 4.77 10.45
CA THR A 197 25.41 5.81 10.42
C THR A 197 24.90 7.04 9.69
N LYS A 198 25.44 8.20 10.04
CA LYS A 198 25.18 9.48 9.37
C LYS A 198 26.50 10.21 9.09
N SER A 199 26.52 10.95 7.99
CA SER A 199 27.60 11.86 7.62
C SER A 199 27.10 12.87 6.60
N ARG A 200 27.67 14.07 6.58
CA ARG A 200 27.48 15.07 5.52
C ARG A 200 28.85 15.62 5.15
N ARG A 201 29.17 15.72 3.87
CA ARG A 201 30.33 16.48 3.42
C ARG A 201 29.83 17.73 2.71
N ASP A 202 30.22 18.89 3.23
CA ASP A 202 29.98 20.15 2.56
C ASP A 202 31.07 20.38 1.51
N PRO A 203 30.74 20.45 0.21
CA PRO A 203 31.75 20.71 -0.82
C PRO A 203 32.35 22.11 -0.72
N LEU A 204 31.69 23.06 -0.05
CA LEU A 204 32.19 24.42 0.14
C LEU A 204 33.14 24.53 1.34
N GLU A 205 33.30 23.45 2.14
CA GLU A 205 34.14 23.40 3.33
C GLU A 205 33.89 24.56 4.31
N THR A 206 32.63 25.03 4.37
CA THR A 206 32.24 26.21 5.14
C THR A 206 32.63 26.08 6.61
N ASN A 207 33.39 27.06 7.09
CA ASN A 207 33.94 27.09 8.43
C ASN A 207 32.94 27.66 9.44
N LYS A 208 32.91 27.11 10.67
CA LYS A 208 32.11 27.62 11.80
C LYS A 208 32.36 29.09 12.17
N ALA A 209 33.47 29.67 11.71
CA ALA A 209 33.80 31.09 11.91
C ALA A 209 32.99 32.03 11.00
N ALA A 210 32.38 31.53 9.92
CA ALA A 210 31.47 32.33 9.11
C ALA A 210 30.17 32.54 9.89
N VAL A 211 29.82 33.80 10.14
CA VAL A 211 28.61 34.16 10.89
C VAL A 211 27.46 34.38 9.92
N VAL A 212 26.29 33.83 10.25
CA VAL A 212 25.06 34.01 9.48
C VAL A 212 23.99 34.70 10.32
N TYR A 213 23.24 35.60 9.69
CA TYR A 213 22.24 36.45 10.33
C TYR A 213 20.85 36.16 9.78
N ALA A 214 19.81 36.44 10.56
CA ALA A 214 18.44 36.43 10.06
C ALA A 214 18.26 37.58 9.07
N ALA A 215 17.81 37.29 7.85
CA ALA A 215 17.68 38.30 6.80
C ALA A 215 16.29 38.95 6.79
N HIS A 216 16.25 40.18 6.29
CA HIS A 216 15.01 40.88 6.01
C HIS A 216 14.46 40.54 4.61
N GLY A 217 13.15 40.69 4.38
CA GLY A 217 12.59 40.73 3.03
C GLY A 217 12.29 39.39 2.34
N GLY A 218 12.12 38.30 3.10
CA GLY A 218 11.63 37.02 2.57
C GLY A 218 12.70 35.99 2.24
N THR A 219 13.97 36.30 2.48
CA THR A 219 15.05 35.29 2.57
C THR A 219 15.26 34.91 4.04
N ASP A 220 15.55 33.63 4.29
CA ASP A 220 15.65 33.13 5.67
C ASP A 220 16.92 33.62 6.40
N TRP A 221 18.02 33.83 5.66
CA TRP A 221 19.32 34.18 6.24
C TRP A 221 20.19 35.01 5.28
N THR A 222 21.17 35.73 5.83
CA THR A 222 22.20 36.48 5.09
C THR A 222 23.57 36.33 5.75
N ALA A 223 24.64 36.44 4.96
CA ALA A 223 26.01 36.58 5.46
C ALA A 223 26.40 38.05 5.70
N PHE A 224 25.54 39.00 5.33
CA PHE A 224 25.80 40.43 5.36
C PHE A 224 25.07 41.09 6.55
N PRO A 225 25.77 41.59 7.58
CA PRO A 225 25.13 42.18 8.77
C PRO A 225 24.22 43.39 8.49
N ASN A 226 24.48 44.13 7.41
CA ASN A 226 23.65 45.28 7.00
C ASN A 226 22.32 44.88 6.36
N GLU A 227 22.18 43.63 5.94
CA GLU A 227 20.94 43.05 5.40
C GLU A 227 20.17 42.24 6.46
N ALA A 228 20.72 42.17 7.68
CA ALA A 228 20.14 41.43 8.77
C ALA A 228 19.01 42.20 9.47
N ASP A 229 18.06 41.46 10.03
CA ASP A 229 17.15 42.00 11.03
C ASP A 229 17.95 42.53 12.22
N LYS A 230 17.46 43.62 12.83
CA LYS A 230 18.10 44.27 13.98
C LYS A 230 17.29 44.06 15.25
N ASP A 231 17.98 43.84 16.36
CA ASP A 231 17.35 43.79 17.67
C ASP A 231 17.02 45.21 18.19
N LYS A 232 16.46 45.29 19.40
CA LYS A 232 16.07 46.57 20.04
C LYS A 232 17.26 47.51 20.31
N SER A 233 18.48 46.98 20.31
CA SER A 233 19.72 47.73 20.49
C SER A 233 20.33 48.17 19.16
N GLY A 234 19.77 47.72 18.03
CA GLY A 234 20.27 48.01 16.69
C GLY A 234 21.31 47.01 16.14
N GLU A 235 21.55 45.91 16.85
CA GLU A 235 22.54 44.89 16.47
C GLU A 235 21.94 43.83 15.56
N ALA A 236 22.75 43.30 14.64
CA ALA A 236 22.33 42.27 13.69
C ALA A 236 21.98 40.95 14.40
N VAL A 237 20.79 40.44 14.15
CA VAL A 237 20.26 39.21 14.78
C VAL A 237 20.89 37.98 14.13
N LEU A 238 21.51 37.12 14.92
CA LEU A 238 22.05 35.84 14.45
C LEU A 238 20.94 34.92 13.96
N PHE A 239 21.18 34.23 12.84
CA PHE A 239 20.21 33.24 12.34
C PHE A 239 20.06 32.08 13.32
N ARG A 240 18.81 31.67 13.58
CA ARG A 240 18.50 30.52 14.42
C ARG A 240 17.28 29.77 13.90
N ARG A 241 17.40 28.46 13.69
CA ARG A 241 16.24 27.60 13.39
C ARG A 241 15.28 27.57 14.59
N LYS A 242 13.97 27.55 14.33
CA LYS A 242 12.92 27.46 15.38
C LYS A 242 13.19 26.33 16.39
N ASP A 243 13.62 25.17 15.91
CA ASP A 243 13.87 23.98 16.76
C ASP A 243 15.37 23.77 17.07
N GLY A 244 16.21 24.77 16.77
CA GLY A 244 17.65 24.70 16.95
C GLY A 244 18.11 25.03 18.37
N ALA A 245 19.15 24.33 18.83
CA ALA A 245 19.85 24.66 20.07
C ALA A 245 20.41 26.10 19.98
N ALA A 246 20.27 26.88 21.06
CA ALA A 246 20.74 28.27 21.08
C ALA A 246 22.25 28.40 20.77
N ALA A 247 23.04 27.40 21.16
CA ALA A 247 24.47 27.35 20.89
C ALA A 247 24.83 27.23 19.40
N GLU A 248 23.87 26.90 18.54
CA GLU A 248 24.06 26.82 17.08
C GLU A 248 23.65 28.11 16.35
N ALA A 249 23.12 29.12 17.07
CA ALA A 249 22.76 30.39 16.48
C ALA A 249 23.98 31.06 15.82
N GLY A 250 23.77 31.60 14.63
CA GLY A 250 24.81 32.28 13.85
C GLY A 250 25.81 31.37 13.16
N LYS A 251 25.73 30.05 13.35
CA LYS A 251 26.64 29.10 12.69
C LYS A 251 26.09 28.66 11.33
N PRO A 252 26.97 28.35 10.36
CA PRO A 252 26.54 27.79 9.07
C PRO A 252 25.82 26.44 9.21
N SER A 253 26.10 25.68 10.28
CA SER A 253 25.36 24.44 10.61
C SER A 253 23.86 24.68 10.79
N ALA A 254 23.45 25.85 11.30
CA ALA A 254 22.04 26.21 11.46
C ALA A 254 21.31 26.36 10.12
N ILE A 255 22.02 26.64 9.04
CA ILE A 255 21.47 26.70 7.66
C ILE A 255 21.86 25.49 6.82
N ASN A 256 22.31 24.40 7.45
CA ASN A 256 22.82 23.19 6.81
C ASN A 256 24.04 23.41 5.90
N HIS A 257 24.85 24.46 6.08
CA HIS A 257 26.12 24.69 5.37
C HIS A 257 27.32 24.29 6.23
N SER A 258 27.39 23.03 6.68
CA SER A 258 28.55 22.50 7.39
C SER A 258 28.75 20.99 7.20
N SER A 259 29.99 20.53 7.15
CA SER A 259 30.29 19.09 7.19
C SER A 259 29.87 18.48 8.54
N VAL A 260 29.36 17.26 8.51
CA VAL A 260 29.05 16.43 9.68
C VAL A 260 29.93 15.18 9.60
N PRO A 261 30.86 14.97 10.55
CA PRO A 261 31.74 13.81 10.53
C PRO A 261 30.96 12.50 10.63
N PRO A 262 31.50 11.38 10.09
CA PRO A 262 30.91 10.07 10.26
C PRO A 262 30.65 9.77 11.74
N SER A 263 29.39 9.49 12.07
CA SER A 263 28.95 9.18 13.43
C SER A 263 27.79 8.20 13.41
N PHE A 264 27.49 7.59 14.56
CA PHE A 264 26.26 6.83 14.74
C PHE A 264 25.07 7.78 14.81
N HIS A 265 23.97 7.38 14.20
CA HIS A 265 22.69 8.02 14.48
C HIS A 265 22.20 7.53 15.83
N THR A 266 21.96 8.43 16.78
CA THR A 266 21.56 8.08 18.16
C THR A 266 20.10 8.45 18.41
N ALA A 267 19.46 7.74 19.33
CA ALA A 267 18.07 7.94 19.69
C ALA A 267 17.87 9.27 20.43
N ASP A 268 16.81 10.00 20.06
CA ASP A 268 16.23 11.08 20.85
C ASP A 268 14.94 10.61 21.55
N LYS A 269 14.18 11.54 22.13
CA LYS A 269 12.93 11.22 22.85
C LYS A 269 11.82 10.66 21.96
N ALA A 270 11.93 10.77 20.64
CA ALA A 270 10.95 10.20 19.71
C ALA A 270 11.14 8.69 19.53
N TYR A 271 12.29 8.12 19.92
CA TYR A 271 12.53 6.69 19.87
C TYR A 271 11.97 6.00 21.11
N LEU A 272 10.92 5.21 20.92
CA LEU A 272 10.16 4.65 22.05
C LEU A 272 10.82 3.40 22.67
N THR A 273 11.73 2.73 21.96
CA THR A 273 12.34 1.46 22.41
C THR A 273 13.86 1.44 22.41
N VAL A 274 14.49 2.59 22.26
CA VAL A 274 15.94 2.75 22.33
C VAL A 274 16.22 3.90 23.29
N ALA A 275 17.14 3.69 24.25
CA ALA A 275 17.47 4.73 25.23
C ALA A 275 18.11 5.95 24.53
N VAL A 276 17.77 7.15 25.01
CA VAL A 276 18.31 8.41 24.46
C VAL A 276 19.83 8.38 24.48
N GLY A 277 20.45 8.71 23.34
CA GLY A 277 21.90 8.69 23.18
C GLY A 277 22.47 7.37 22.64
N GLU A 278 21.69 6.28 22.64
CA GLU A 278 22.13 4.99 22.08
C GLU A 278 21.98 4.93 20.56
N PRO A 279 22.86 4.21 19.83
CA PRO A 279 22.73 4.03 18.39
C PRO A 279 21.37 3.44 17.97
N VAL A 280 20.72 4.06 17.00
CA VAL A 280 19.48 3.56 16.43
C VAL A 280 19.76 2.47 15.40
N ARG A 281 18.76 1.61 15.21
CA ARG A 281 18.82 0.47 14.29
C ARG A 281 19.01 0.96 12.85
N GLY A 282 19.88 0.30 12.09
CA GLY A 282 20.19 0.65 10.71
C GLY A 282 20.18 -0.56 9.78
N GLY A 283 18.96 -0.99 9.47
CA GLY A 283 18.68 -2.18 8.68
C GLY A 283 18.90 -3.45 9.48
N VAL A 284 18.75 -4.58 8.80
CA VAL A 284 18.88 -5.93 9.34
C VAL A 284 19.59 -6.81 8.34
N THR A 285 20.35 -7.79 8.80
CA THR A 285 20.68 -8.96 7.99
C THR A 285 19.70 -10.08 8.31
N VAL A 286 19.39 -10.92 7.33
CA VAL A 286 18.44 -12.03 7.46
C VAL A 286 19.05 -13.27 6.82
N ASP A 287 18.67 -14.46 7.29
CA ASP A 287 19.06 -15.72 6.66
C ASP A 287 18.40 -15.84 5.27
N TYR A 288 17.12 -15.49 5.21
CA TYR A 288 16.31 -15.36 4.00
C TYR A 288 15.09 -14.49 4.26
N ALA A 289 14.48 -13.97 3.21
CA ALA A 289 13.12 -13.44 3.26
C ALA A 289 12.16 -14.44 2.61
N GLU A 290 10.91 -14.49 3.06
CA GLU A 290 9.86 -15.31 2.44
C GLU A 290 8.62 -14.46 2.18
N LEU A 291 8.17 -14.45 0.93
CA LEU A 291 6.83 -14.03 0.55
C LEU A 291 5.89 -15.21 0.83
N CYS A 292 4.87 -14.98 1.66
CA CYS A 292 3.80 -15.93 1.89
C CYS A 292 2.47 -15.30 1.50
N ALA A 293 1.79 -15.87 0.50
CA ALA A 293 0.47 -15.44 0.06
C ALA A 293 -0.54 -16.58 0.13
N VAL A 294 -1.73 -16.30 0.63
CA VAL A 294 -2.83 -17.27 0.80
C VAL A 294 -4.14 -16.65 0.36
N LEU A 295 -4.79 -17.26 -0.63
CA LEU A 295 -6.18 -17.03 -1.00
C LEU A 295 -7.07 -18.06 -0.29
N SER A 296 -7.97 -17.59 0.58
CA SER A 296 -8.96 -18.39 1.28
C SER A 296 -10.16 -18.73 0.40
N LEU A 297 -10.23 -19.99 -0.03
CA LEU A 297 -11.38 -20.51 -0.79
C LEU A 297 -12.66 -20.59 0.08
N PRO A 298 -12.62 -20.97 1.38
CA PRO A 298 -13.75 -20.81 2.29
C PRO A 298 -14.20 -19.35 2.45
N GLY A 299 -13.26 -18.39 2.44
CA GLY A 299 -13.57 -16.96 2.46
C GLY A 299 -14.45 -16.55 1.28
N LEU A 300 -14.03 -16.92 0.06
CA LEU A 300 -14.84 -16.72 -1.15
C LEU A 300 -16.20 -17.43 -1.07
N ARG A 301 -16.24 -18.66 -0.52
CA ARG A 301 -17.49 -19.41 -0.33
C ARG A 301 -18.47 -18.76 0.65
N ARG A 302 -18.07 -17.78 1.47
CA ARG A 302 -19.03 -17.03 2.32
C ARG A 302 -19.84 -16.02 1.53
N LEU A 303 -19.28 -15.49 0.45
CA LEU A 303 -19.96 -14.51 -0.40
C LEU A 303 -21.10 -15.15 -1.18
N ARG A 304 -22.25 -14.49 -1.22
CA ARG A 304 -23.44 -14.92 -1.97
C ARG A 304 -23.79 -13.91 -3.06
N PHE A 305 -24.35 -14.42 -4.15
CA PHE A 305 -24.70 -13.69 -5.35
C PHE A 305 -26.09 -14.15 -5.81
N PRO A 306 -27.16 -13.80 -5.08
CA PRO A 306 -28.53 -14.20 -5.42
C PRO A 306 -28.96 -13.63 -6.78
N ARG A 307 -30.06 -14.13 -7.34
CA ARG A 307 -30.71 -13.50 -8.50
C ARG A 307 -31.28 -12.12 -8.12
N PRO A 308 -31.65 -11.27 -9.09
CA PRO A 308 -32.29 -9.97 -8.80
C PRO A 308 -33.55 -10.04 -7.95
N ASP A 309 -34.25 -11.19 -7.95
CA ASP A 309 -35.43 -11.44 -7.10
C ASP A 309 -35.08 -11.90 -5.67
N GLY A 310 -33.78 -11.96 -5.32
CA GLY A 310 -33.27 -12.42 -4.03
C GLY A 310 -33.14 -13.94 -3.89
N SER A 311 -33.58 -14.73 -4.88
CA SER A 311 -33.50 -16.18 -4.83
C SER A 311 -32.06 -16.69 -4.91
N ALA A 312 -31.78 -17.79 -4.21
CA ALA A 312 -30.46 -18.40 -4.21
C ALA A 312 -30.11 -19.00 -5.58
N ASP A 313 -28.86 -18.84 -6.02
CA ASP A 313 -28.35 -19.42 -7.26
C ASP A 313 -26.95 -19.99 -7.05
N ALA A 314 -26.83 -21.32 -7.06
CA ALA A 314 -25.55 -22.00 -6.85
C ALA A 314 -24.58 -21.79 -8.01
N ALA A 315 -25.06 -21.75 -9.25
CA ALA A 315 -24.23 -21.58 -10.44
C ALA A 315 -23.69 -20.13 -10.52
N ARG A 316 -24.55 -19.14 -10.25
CA ARG A 316 -24.14 -17.73 -10.15
C ARG A 316 -23.12 -17.51 -9.03
N ASN A 317 -23.32 -18.15 -7.89
CA ASN A 317 -22.37 -18.13 -6.78
C ASN A 317 -20.99 -18.65 -7.18
N GLU A 318 -20.95 -19.80 -7.86
CA GLU A 318 -19.70 -20.39 -8.34
C GLU A 318 -19.00 -19.52 -9.37
N ALA A 319 -19.74 -18.97 -10.33
CA ALA A 319 -19.20 -18.11 -11.37
C ALA A 319 -18.56 -16.85 -10.77
N ALA A 320 -19.27 -16.14 -9.88
CA ALA A 320 -18.73 -14.94 -9.22
C ALA A 320 -17.49 -15.26 -8.37
N ARG A 321 -17.50 -16.35 -7.60
CA ARG A 321 -16.35 -16.76 -6.78
C ARG A 321 -15.14 -17.15 -7.63
N SER A 322 -15.37 -17.76 -8.80
CA SER A 322 -14.31 -18.09 -9.75
C SER A 322 -13.65 -16.84 -10.32
N VAL A 323 -14.45 -15.80 -10.63
CA VAL A 323 -13.92 -14.48 -11.03
C VAL A 323 -13.10 -13.86 -9.91
N LEU A 324 -13.59 -13.86 -8.67
CA LEU A 324 -12.84 -13.31 -7.53
C LEU A 324 -11.55 -14.07 -7.24
N ALA A 325 -11.54 -15.40 -7.42
CA ALA A 325 -10.32 -16.20 -7.32
C ALA A 325 -9.33 -15.83 -8.44
N ALA A 326 -9.80 -15.72 -9.68
CA ALA A 326 -8.96 -15.31 -10.81
C ALA A 326 -8.40 -13.89 -10.63
N LEU A 327 -9.20 -12.95 -10.12
CA LEU A 327 -8.80 -11.59 -9.81
C LEU A 327 -7.67 -11.56 -8.77
N ALA A 328 -7.80 -12.34 -7.70
CA ALA A 328 -6.78 -12.44 -6.66
C ALA A 328 -5.46 -13.03 -7.21
N LEU A 329 -5.54 -14.04 -8.08
CA LEU A 329 -4.37 -14.62 -8.73
C LEU A 329 -3.72 -13.67 -9.74
N ALA A 330 -4.51 -12.94 -10.52
CA ALA A 330 -4.01 -11.90 -11.43
C ALA A 330 -3.27 -10.80 -10.65
N ALA A 331 -3.86 -10.29 -9.57
CA ALA A 331 -3.24 -9.26 -8.76
C ALA A 331 -1.90 -9.71 -8.17
N LEU A 332 -1.85 -10.93 -7.63
CA LEU A 332 -0.62 -11.50 -7.08
C LEU A 332 0.42 -11.78 -8.18
N ALA A 333 0.03 -12.32 -9.34
CA ALA A 333 0.95 -12.59 -10.44
C ALA A 333 1.56 -11.30 -11.03
N LEU A 334 0.74 -10.27 -11.22
CA LEU A 334 1.17 -8.94 -11.68
C LEU A 334 2.10 -8.28 -10.67
N GLN A 335 1.78 -8.33 -9.38
CA GLN A 335 2.65 -7.81 -8.33
C GLN A 335 4.04 -8.47 -8.36
N ARG A 336 4.10 -9.80 -8.56
CA ARG A 336 5.37 -10.52 -8.65
C ARG A 336 6.20 -10.13 -9.87
N GLU A 337 5.54 -9.83 -10.99
CA GLU A 337 6.19 -9.38 -12.23
C GLU A 337 6.87 -8.02 -12.05
N GLN A 338 6.31 -7.13 -11.23
CA GLN A 338 6.90 -5.84 -10.87
C GLN A 338 8.16 -5.96 -9.99
N GLY A 339 8.41 -7.15 -9.41
CA GLY A 339 9.56 -7.40 -8.54
C GLY A 339 9.36 -6.95 -7.09
N TYR A 340 10.44 -6.95 -6.32
CA TYR A 340 10.41 -6.76 -4.87
C TYR A 340 11.34 -5.63 -4.42
N ASP A 341 11.30 -4.49 -5.11
CA ASP A 341 11.86 -3.24 -4.58
C ASP A 341 10.87 -2.62 -3.60
N LEU A 342 11.05 -2.96 -2.32
CA LEU A 342 10.06 -2.60 -1.30
C LEU A 342 10.20 -1.14 -0.87
N ARG A 343 11.45 -0.67 -0.78
CA ARG A 343 11.85 0.68 -0.37
C ARG A 343 13.37 0.81 -0.55
N SER A 344 13.88 2.02 -0.38
CA SER A 344 15.32 2.28 -0.36
C SER A 344 16.09 1.25 0.48
N ARG A 345 17.04 0.56 -0.18
CA ARG A 345 17.86 -0.52 0.40
C ARG A 345 17.09 -1.75 0.88
N CYS A 346 15.96 -2.07 0.25
CA CYS A 346 15.20 -3.30 0.48
C CYS A 346 14.75 -3.91 -0.85
N LEU A 347 15.68 -4.04 -1.79
CA LEU A 347 15.49 -4.81 -3.01
C LEU A 347 15.75 -6.30 -2.72
N LEU A 348 14.76 -7.13 -3.02
CA LEU A 348 14.81 -8.58 -2.82
C LEU A 348 14.72 -9.32 -4.17
N ILE A 349 15.37 -10.47 -4.28
CA ILE A 349 15.44 -11.29 -5.50
C ILE A 349 14.91 -12.69 -5.20
N PRO A 350 14.00 -13.26 -6.02
CA PRO A 350 13.57 -14.65 -5.92
C PRO A 350 14.72 -15.66 -5.95
N GLU A 351 14.73 -16.59 -4.99
CA GLU A 351 15.58 -17.78 -5.01
C GLU A 351 14.93 -18.87 -5.88
N GLY A 352 14.98 -18.67 -7.20
CA GLY A 352 14.37 -19.58 -8.18
C GLY A 352 12.86 -19.39 -8.35
N ALA A 353 12.25 -20.22 -9.19
CA ALA A 353 10.83 -20.15 -9.49
C ALA A 353 10.00 -20.80 -8.37
N ALA A 354 9.04 -20.05 -7.80
CA ALA A 354 7.97 -20.62 -6.99
C ALA A 354 6.66 -20.73 -7.76
N GLY A 355 6.05 -21.91 -7.69
CA GLY A 355 4.68 -22.17 -8.14
C GLY A 355 3.66 -21.90 -7.04
N TYR A 356 2.39 -21.95 -7.42
CA TYR A 356 1.26 -21.91 -6.50
C TYR A 356 0.91 -23.34 -6.07
N GLU A 357 0.22 -23.49 -4.96
CA GLU A 357 -0.32 -24.76 -4.48
C GLU A 357 -1.83 -24.61 -4.29
N LEU A 358 -2.60 -25.43 -5.00
CA LEU A 358 -4.02 -25.62 -4.68
C LEU A 358 -4.13 -26.65 -3.57
N ILE A 359 -4.62 -26.21 -2.41
CA ILE A 359 -4.81 -27.04 -1.23
C ILE A 359 -6.27 -27.51 -1.19
N ALA A 360 -6.47 -28.82 -1.23
CA ALA A 360 -7.78 -29.46 -1.11
C ALA A 360 -8.29 -29.44 0.34
N ALA A 361 -9.55 -29.85 0.54
CA ALA A 361 -10.18 -29.85 1.86
C ALA A 361 -9.50 -30.79 2.88
N ASP A 362 -8.85 -31.86 2.40
CA ASP A 362 -8.10 -32.82 3.19
C ASP A 362 -6.64 -32.41 3.44
N GLY A 363 -6.23 -31.26 2.91
CA GLY A 363 -4.87 -30.74 3.03
C GLY A 363 -3.89 -31.23 1.95
N SER A 364 -4.33 -32.09 1.02
CA SER A 364 -3.50 -32.47 -0.12
C SER A 364 -3.24 -31.26 -1.03
N ALA A 365 -2.04 -31.19 -1.61
CA ALA A 365 -1.58 -30.04 -2.39
C ALA A 365 -1.29 -30.43 -3.84
N THR A 366 -1.83 -29.66 -4.78
CA THR A 366 -1.52 -29.76 -6.21
C THR A 366 -0.71 -28.55 -6.65
N ALA A 367 0.46 -28.79 -7.24
CA ALA A 367 1.31 -27.73 -7.78
C ALA A 367 0.68 -27.09 -9.02
N LEU A 368 0.69 -25.77 -9.07
CA LEU A 368 0.17 -24.94 -10.14
C LEU A 368 1.24 -23.95 -10.59
N ARG A 369 1.25 -23.62 -11.89
CA ARG A 369 2.12 -22.58 -12.43
C ARG A 369 1.32 -21.56 -13.22
N LEU A 370 1.51 -20.29 -12.86
CA LEU A 370 0.76 -19.17 -13.42
C LEU A 370 1.67 -17.95 -13.46
N ASP A 371 1.87 -17.38 -14.65
CA ASP A 371 2.49 -16.06 -14.83
C ASP A 371 1.41 -14.97 -14.96
N ALA A 372 1.83 -13.72 -15.09
CA ALA A 372 0.92 -12.57 -15.14
C ALA A 372 -0.01 -12.61 -16.35
N ASP A 373 0.48 -12.96 -17.54
CA ASP A 373 -0.33 -13.01 -18.75
C ASP A 373 -1.37 -14.13 -18.69
N ALA A 374 -0.97 -15.33 -18.25
CA ALA A 374 -1.90 -16.42 -18.04
C ALA A 374 -2.94 -16.11 -16.95
N ALA A 375 -2.56 -15.38 -15.90
CA ALA A 375 -3.49 -14.95 -14.86
C ALA A 375 -4.51 -13.92 -15.38
N CYS A 376 -4.08 -12.96 -16.20
CA CYS A 376 -4.96 -11.99 -16.86
C CYS A 376 -5.94 -12.68 -17.82
N ALA A 377 -5.45 -13.63 -18.62
CA ALA A 377 -6.28 -14.43 -19.52
C ALA A 377 -7.30 -15.29 -18.74
N LEU A 378 -6.89 -15.88 -17.61
CA LEU A 378 -7.78 -16.64 -16.74
C LEU A 378 -8.88 -15.77 -16.11
N LEU A 379 -8.55 -14.54 -15.71
CA LEU A 379 -9.54 -13.55 -15.26
C LEU A 379 -10.53 -13.21 -16.37
N ALA A 380 -10.05 -12.91 -17.58
CA ALA A 380 -10.93 -12.62 -18.71
C ALA A 380 -11.88 -13.79 -19.04
N ALA A 381 -11.37 -15.02 -19.04
CA ALA A 381 -12.17 -16.22 -19.25
C ALA A 381 -13.23 -16.42 -18.15
N ALA A 382 -12.87 -16.17 -16.88
CA ALA A 382 -13.81 -16.25 -15.77
C ALA A 382 -14.92 -15.19 -15.88
N VAL A 383 -14.57 -13.96 -16.24
CA VAL A 383 -15.54 -12.85 -16.44
C VAL A 383 -16.49 -13.16 -17.58
N ALA A 384 -15.98 -13.62 -18.72
CA ALA A 384 -16.80 -14.01 -19.87
C ALA A 384 -17.80 -15.12 -19.51
N ALA A 385 -17.36 -16.13 -18.77
CA ALA A 385 -18.25 -17.20 -18.30
C ALA A 385 -19.28 -16.71 -17.28
N ALA A 386 -18.91 -15.76 -16.41
CA ALA A 386 -19.80 -15.20 -15.41
C ALA A 386 -20.93 -14.35 -16.01
N ALA A 387 -20.68 -13.70 -17.16
CA ALA A 387 -21.70 -12.94 -17.89
C ALA A 387 -22.94 -13.79 -18.23
N GLY A 388 -22.75 -15.08 -18.54
CA GLY A 388 -23.84 -16.04 -18.79
C GLY A 388 -24.75 -16.30 -17.57
N HIS A 389 -24.34 -15.85 -16.38
CA HIS A 389 -25.11 -15.93 -15.13
C HIS A 389 -25.64 -14.56 -14.67
N GLY A 390 -25.68 -13.55 -15.55
CA GLY A 390 -26.15 -12.21 -15.21
C GLY A 390 -25.25 -11.50 -14.19
N LEU A 391 -23.95 -11.79 -14.23
CA LEU A 391 -22.93 -11.08 -13.46
C LEU A 391 -22.26 -10.05 -14.37
N GLU A 392 -22.62 -8.79 -14.16
CA GLU A 392 -22.09 -7.68 -14.95
C GLU A 392 -20.67 -7.31 -14.51
N TRP A 393 -19.83 -6.94 -15.48
CA TRP A 393 -18.44 -6.51 -15.28
C TRP A 393 -18.15 -5.26 -16.13
N PRO A 394 -18.60 -4.07 -15.66
CA PRO A 394 -18.43 -2.81 -16.37
C PRO A 394 -16.97 -2.54 -16.75
N GLN A 395 -16.74 -2.14 -18.00
CA GLN A 395 -15.42 -1.86 -18.56
C GLN A 395 -15.04 -0.38 -18.45
N ALA A 396 -16.02 0.51 -18.55
CA ALA A 396 -15.80 1.94 -18.43
C ALA A 396 -15.73 2.34 -16.95
N PRO A 397 -14.79 3.23 -16.57
CA PRO A 397 -14.72 3.73 -15.20
C PRO A 397 -15.96 4.56 -14.87
N VAL A 398 -16.45 4.44 -13.65
CA VAL A 398 -17.38 5.40 -13.04
C VAL A 398 -16.56 6.59 -12.58
N VAL A 399 -16.81 7.73 -13.19
CA VAL A 399 -16.07 8.97 -12.94
C VAL A 399 -16.87 9.83 -11.96
N LEU A 400 -16.25 10.16 -10.83
CA LEU A 400 -16.80 11.01 -9.79
C LEU A 400 -16.14 12.40 -9.81
N GLU A 401 -16.91 13.40 -9.43
CA GLU A 401 -16.46 14.78 -9.28
C GLU A 401 -16.27 15.10 -7.78
N PRO A 402 -15.06 15.42 -7.31
CA PRO A 402 -14.84 15.85 -5.94
C PRO A 402 -15.72 17.06 -5.59
N GLU A 403 -16.36 17.03 -4.43
CA GLU A 403 -17.17 18.17 -3.97
C GLU A 403 -16.30 19.42 -3.73
N PRO A 404 -16.88 20.63 -3.85
CA PRO A 404 -16.13 21.88 -3.62
C PRO A 404 -15.39 21.93 -2.28
N LYS A 405 -15.96 21.32 -1.23
CA LYS A 405 -15.36 21.26 0.10
C LYS A 405 -14.05 20.44 0.14
N LEU A 406 -13.98 19.35 -0.64
CA LEU A 406 -12.79 18.51 -0.73
C LEU A 406 -11.70 19.22 -1.53
N LEU A 407 -12.07 19.87 -2.63
CA LEU A 407 -11.14 20.69 -3.42
C LEU A 407 -10.54 21.82 -2.57
N GLU A 408 -11.38 22.52 -1.79
CA GLU A 408 -10.92 23.59 -0.89
C GLU A 408 -9.99 23.06 0.21
N LEU A 409 -10.27 21.88 0.77
CA LEU A 409 -9.39 21.22 1.74
C LEU A 409 -7.99 21.00 1.15
N VAL A 410 -7.92 20.48 -0.09
CA VAL A 410 -6.64 20.26 -0.79
C VAL A 410 -5.91 21.59 -1.00
N ARG A 411 -6.59 22.67 -1.42
CA ARG A 411 -5.98 24.01 -1.59
C ARG A 411 -5.36 24.51 -0.29
N ARG A 412 -6.12 24.48 0.81
CA ARG A 412 -5.66 24.94 2.12
C ARG A 412 -4.48 24.12 2.63
N SER A 413 -4.52 22.80 2.43
CA SER A 413 -3.42 21.92 2.80
C SER A 413 -2.13 22.29 2.06
N ARG A 414 -2.20 22.53 0.75
CA ARG A 414 -1.03 22.91 -0.07
C ARG A 414 -0.44 24.26 0.37
N ALA A 415 -1.30 25.26 0.55
CA ALA A 415 -0.90 26.60 1.01
C ALA A 415 -0.21 26.54 2.38
N ALA A 416 -0.69 25.71 3.31
CA ALA A 416 -0.06 25.53 4.62
C ALA A 416 1.33 24.87 4.54
N THR A 417 1.58 24.04 3.53
CA THR A 417 2.87 23.34 3.33
C THR A 417 3.88 24.10 2.47
N GLY A 418 3.53 25.30 1.95
CA GLY A 418 4.39 26.06 1.03
C GLY A 418 4.56 25.41 -0.34
N ALA A 419 3.71 24.42 -0.67
CA ALA A 419 3.66 23.79 -1.98
C ALA A 419 2.72 24.59 -2.88
N GLU A 420 3.08 25.84 -3.20
CA GLU A 420 2.44 26.52 -4.32
C GLU A 420 3.01 25.94 -5.63
N SER A 421 2.09 25.42 -6.42
CA SER A 421 2.26 24.95 -7.78
C SER A 421 3.00 25.99 -8.61
N ALA A 422 4.16 25.61 -9.13
CA ALA A 422 4.72 26.25 -10.32
C ALA A 422 3.72 26.00 -11.46
N GLU A 423 2.98 27.04 -11.83
CA GLU A 423 2.29 27.12 -13.13
C GLU A 423 3.29 27.15 -14.28
#